data_AF-A0A5C0DNY7-F1
#
_entry.id   AF-A0A5C0DNY7-F1
#
_cell.length_a   1.000
_cell.length_b   1.000
_cell.length_c   1.000
_cell.angle_alpha   90.00
_cell.angle_beta   90.00
_cell.angle_gamma   90.00
#
_symmetry.space_group_name_H-M   'P 1'
#
loop_
_entity.id
_entity.type
_entity.pdbx_description
1 polymer ?
#
loop_
_entity_poly.entity_id
_entity_poly.type
_entity_poly.pdbx_seq_one_letter_code
_entity_poly.pdbx_strand_id
1 'polypeptide(L)'
;MVKTPENEPFSPGLDKVIEILQKRLKKVDPNKSIVDLFESRSSLEMLCLMSGGHARNLLLLMKEALKYTTSLPITDKTLQRSISELRKTYKDTIYANEWKDLANVHYSKEIVNDQLHRGLLFNRCILEYRYLESEGGSKVWYDIHPLIKGITTFQDAYNQLYPDS
;
A
#
# COMPACT_ATOMS: atom_id res chain seq x y z
N MET A 1 -6.43 2.88 -8.68
CA MET A 1 -6.05 1.75 -7.80
C MET A 1 -4.78 1.09 -8.34
N VAL A 2 -3.96 0.46 -7.50
CA VAL A 2 -2.77 -0.31 -7.94
C VAL A 2 -2.98 -1.83 -7.92
N LYS A 3 -4.14 -2.27 -7.46
CA LYS A 3 -4.59 -3.65 -7.39
C LYS A 3 -6.10 -3.72 -7.63
N THR A 4 -6.62 -4.89 -7.98
CA THR A 4 -8.04 -5.20 -8.12
C THR A 4 -8.68 -5.60 -6.77
N PRO A 5 -10.02 -5.67 -6.66
CA PRO A 5 -10.69 -6.24 -5.49
C PRO A 5 -10.19 -7.65 -5.16
N GLU A 6 -9.82 -8.44 -6.16
CA GLU A 6 -9.27 -9.80 -6.02
C GLU A 6 -7.82 -9.80 -5.49
N ASN A 7 -7.27 -8.62 -5.16
CA ASN A 7 -5.89 -8.38 -4.73
C ASN A 7 -4.82 -8.55 -5.81
N GLU A 8 -5.21 -8.70 -7.08
CA GLU A 8 -4.27 -8.82 -8.19
C GLU A 8 -3.65 -7.46 -8.56
N PRO A 9 -2.35 -7.36 -8.88
CA PRO A 9 -1.74 -6.13 -9.37
C PRO A 9 -2.48 -5.55 -10.59
N PHE A 10 -2.68 -4.23 -10.59
CA PHE A 10 -3.33 -3.52 -11.70
C PHE A 10 -2.34 -2.60 -12.40
N SER A 11 -1.75 -3.08 -13.50
CA SER A 11 -0.65 -2.44 -14.21
C SER A 11 -0.91 -0.97 -14.62
N PRO A 12 -2.08 -0.60 -15.19
CA PRO A 12 -2.32 0.81 -15.55
C PRO A 12 -2.24 1.76 -14.35
N GLY A 13 -2.64 1.29 -13.17
CA GLY A 13 -2.52 2.03 -11.94
C GLY A 13 -1.09 2.10 -11.41
N LEU A 14 -0.35 0.99 -11.48
CA LEU A 14 1.06 0.95 -11.11
C LEU A 14 1.89 1.90 -11.97
N ASP A 15 1.69 1.91 -13.28
CA ASP A 15 2.38 2.80 -14.21
C ASP A 15 2.18 4.27 -13.82
N LYS A 16 0.95 4.65 -13.43
CA LYS A 16 0.64 6.01 -12.97
C LYS A 16 1.32 6.36 -11.64
N VAL A 17 1.44 5.40 -10.73
CA VAL A 17 2.14 5.60 -9.46
C VAL A 17 3.64 5.72 -9.67
N ILE A 18 4.22 4.91 -10.56
CA ILE A 18 5.62 5.02 -11.00
C ILE A 18 5.87 6.38 -11.65
N GLU A 19 4.94 6.87 -12.48
CA GLU A 19 5.01 8.19 -13.13
C GLU A 19 5.15 9.33 -12.10
N ILE A 20 4.52 9.23 -10.92
CA ILE A 20 4.65 10.22 -9.83
C ILE A 20 6.10 10.30 -9.35
N LEU A 21 6.73 9.15 -9.10
CA LEU A 21 8.13 9.09 -8.67
C LEU A 21 9.07 9.59 -9.78
N GLN A 22 8.84 9.18 -11.03
CA GLN A 22 9.60 9.66 -12.18
C GLN A 22 9.53 11.19 -12.32
N LYS A 23 8.33 11.79 -12.19
CA LYS A 23 8.16 13.25 -12.24
C LYS A 23 8.89 13.96 -11.11
N ARG A 24 8.98 13.35 -9.92
CA ARG A 24 9.77 13.90 -8.81
C ARG A 24 11.27 13.80 -9.07
N LEU A 25 11.74 12.65 -9.56
CA LEU A 25 13.15 12.46 -9.91
C LEU A 25 13.60 13.47 -10.97
N LYS A 26 12.78 13.70 -12.01
CA LYS A 26 13.09 14.67 -13.08
C LYS A 26 13.30 16.11 -12.60
N LYS A 27 12.81 16.47 -11.41
CA LYS A 27 13.09 17.79 -10.81
C LYS A 27 14.51 17.92 -10.26
N VAL A 28 15.17 16.79 -10.02
CA VAL A 28 16.52 16.71 -9.46
C VAL A 28 17.52 16.28 -10.54
N ASP A 29 17.16 15.26 -11.32
CA ASP A 29 17.98 14.72 -12.41
C ASP A 29 17.06 14.33 -13.58
N PRO A 30 16.99 15.17 -14.64
CA PRO A 30 16.06 14.95 -15.76
C PRO A 30 16.42 13.76 -16.64
N ASN A 31 17.67 13.28 -16.57
CA ASN A 31 18.18 12.23 -17.45
C ASN A 31 18.07 10.83 -16.82
N LYS A 32 17.69 10.71 -15.55
CA LYS A 32 17.55 9.41 -14.87
C LYS A 32 16.15 8.82 -14.96
N SER A 33 16.12 7.51 -15.13
CA SER A 33 14.91 6.71 -14.92
C SER A 33 14.73 6.41 -13.44
N ILE A 34 13.47 6.41 -12.98
CA ILE A 34 13.14 5.96 -11.63
C ILE A 34 13.48 4.47 -11.43
N VAL A 35 13.44 3.68 -12.50
CA VAL A 35 13.78 2.25 -12.45
C VAL A 35 15.23 2.04 -12.05
N ASP A 36 16.15 2.91 -12.51
CA ASP A 36 17.59 2.81 -12.24
C ASP A 36 17.94 3.15 -10.78
N LEU A 37 16.99 3.69 -10.01
CA LEU A 37 17.16 3.92 -8.57
C LEU A 37 16.94 2.66 -7.74
N PHE A 38 16.49 1.56 -8.33
CA PHE A 38 16.19 0.31 -7.64
C PHE A 38 17.02 -0.84 -8.20
N GLU A 39 17.35 -1.80 -7.34
CA GLU A 39 18.12 -3.00 -7.72
C GLU A 39 17.39 -3.82 -8.79
N SER A 40 16.06 -3.80 -8.76
CA SER A 40 15.21 -4.47 -9.72
C SER A 40 13.93 -3.66 -9.99
N ARG A 41 13.36 -3.83 -11.19
CA ARG A 41 12.03 -3.29 -11.51
C ARG A 41 10.96 -3.82 -10.54
N SER A 42 11.06 -5.08 -10.13
CA SER A 42 10.17 -5.68 -9.14
C SER A 42 10.25 -4.99 -7.78
N SER A 43 11.41 -4.47 -7.38
CA SER A 43 11.54 -3.66 -6.15
C SER A 43 10.78 -2.33 -6.24
N LEU A 44 10.86 -1.64 -7.37
CA LEU A 44 10.06 -0.44 -7.61
C LEU A 44 8.56 -0.76 -7.58
N GLU A 45 8.13 -1.82 -8.28
CA GLU A 45 6.73 -2.26 -8.31
C GLU A 45 6.23 -2.66 -6.92
N MET A 46 7.05 -3.36 -6.13
CA MET A 46 6.75 -3.70 -4.74
C MET A 46 6.56 -2.44 -3.88
N LEU A 47 7.43 -1.44 -4.00
CA LEU A 47 7.26 -0.17 -3.29
C LEU A 47 5.93 0.51 -3.67
N CYS A 48 5.58 0.53 -4.97
CA CYS A 48 4.33 1.08 -5.46
C CYS A 48 3.10 0.31 -4.95
N LEU A 49 3.15 -1.03 -4.94
CA LEU A 49 2.11 -1.88 -4.37
C LEU A 49 1.95 -1.63 -2.87
N MET A 50 3.06 -1.56 -2.12
CA MET A 50 3.05 -1.33 -0.67
C MET A 50 2.50 0.04 -0.27
N SER A 51 2.53 1.02 -1.18
CA SER A 51 1.89 2.32 -0.96
C SER A 51 0.36 2.27 -1.00
N GLY A 52 -0.22 1.16 -1.47
CA GLY A 52 -1.64 1.04 -1.74
C GLY A 52 -2.13 1.97 -2.85
N GLY A 53 -1.23 2.57 -3.63
CA GLY A 53 -1.54 3.58 -4.63
C GLY A 53 -1.78 4.97 -4.06
N HIS A 54 -1.56 5.17 -2.76
CA HIS A 54 -1.76 6.46 -2.12
C HIS A 54 -0.47 7.31 -2.19
N ALA A 55 -0.52 8.44 -2.91
CA ALA A 55 0.66 9.29 -3.16
C ALA A 55 1.42 9.71 -1.89
N ARG A 56 0.73 10.00 -0.78
CA ARG A 56 1.41 10.28 0.51
C ARG A 56 2.21 9.08 1.03
N ASN A 57 1.63 7.87 1.04
CA ASN A 57 2.29 6.67 1.53
C ASN A 57 3.42 6.24 0.60
N LEU A 58 3.26 6.44 -0.72
CA LEU A 58 4.31 6.23 -1.71
C LEU A 58 5.58 7.03 -1.36
N LEU A 59 5.40 8.32 -1.05
CA LEU A 59 6.51 9.21 -0.74
C LEU A 59 7.11 8.95 0.64
N LEU A 60 6.29 8.49 1.61
CA LEU A 60 6.78 8.03 2.90
C LEU A 60 7.63 6.77 2.75
N LEU A 61 7.18 5.78 1.97
CA LEU A 61 7.95 4.57 1.65
C LEU A 61 9.25 4.90 0.94
N MET A 62 9.21 5.77 -0.07
CA MET A 62 10.41 6.21 -0.78
C MET A 62 11.40 6.92 0.15
N LYS A 63 10.90 7.82 1.01
CA LYS A 63 11.72 8.53 2.00
C LYS A 63 12.37 7.54 2.97
N GLU A 64 11.62 6.57 3.48
CA GLU A 64 12.13 5.57 4.42
C GLU A 64 13.15 4.63 3.75
N ALA A 65 12.96 4.26 2.48
CA ALA A 65 13.95 3.50 1.71
C ALA A 65 15.26 4.29 1.53
N LEU A 66 15.16 5.57 1.16
CA LEU A 66 16.31 6.45 0.97
C LEU A 66 17.10 6.68 2.27
N LYS A 67 16.42 6.75 3.42
CA LYS A 67 17.06 6.91 4.74
C LYS A 67 18.10 5.81 5.03
N TYR A 68 17.87 4.59 4.54
CA TYR A 68 18.76 3.45 4.72
C TYR A 68 19.64 3.17 3.50
N THR A 69 19.58 4.01 2.46
CA THR A 69 20.35 3.86 1.23
C THR A 69 21.60 4.74 1.30
N THR A 70 22.78 4.12 1.38
CA THR A 70 24.07 4.84 1.36
C THR A 70 24.51 5.18 -0.06
N SER A 71 24.27 4.28 -1.00
CA SER A 71 24.54 4.44 -2.42
C SER A 71 23.42 3.80 -3.23
N LEU A 72 23.12 4.37 -4.39
CA LEU A 72 22.18 3.78 -5.33
C LEU A 72 22.81 2.57 -6.05
N PRO A 73 22.02 1.58 -6.47
CA PRO A 73 20.54 1.51 -6.36
C PRO A 73 20.04 1.15 -4.95
N ILE A 74 18.76 1.43 -4.68
CA ILE A 74 18.04 0.94 -3.49
C ILE A 74 17.95 -0.58 -3.61
N THR A 75 18.62 -1.28 -2.68
CA THR A 75 18.62 -2.74 -2.64
C THR A 75 17.29 -3.30 -2.14
N ASP A 76 16.99 -4.53 -2.53
CA ASP A 76 15.82 -5.28 -2.06
C ASP A 76 15.82 -5.37 -0.52
N LYS A 77 16.99 -5.59 0.10
CA LYS A 77 17.16 -5.60 1.56
C LYS A 77 16.79 -4.26 2.20
N THR A 78 17.22 -3.16 1.60
CA THR A 78 16.90 -1.81 2.07
C THR A 78 15.41 -1.52 1.96
N LEU A 79 14.77 -1.95 0.87
CA LEU A 79 13.33 -1.82 0.68
C LEU A 79 12.54 -2.67 1.69
N GLN A 80 12.93 -3.92 1.93
CA GLN A 80 12.26 -4.76 2.93
C GLN A 80 12.38 -4.18 4.35
N ARG A 81 13.53 -3.58 4.66
CA ARG A 81 13.71 -2.85 5.92
C ARG A 81 12.73 -1.67 6.03
N SER A 82 12.63 -0.83 5.01
CA SER A 82 11.73 0.34 5.07
C SER A 82 10.25 -0.04 5.16
N ILE A 83 9.85 -1.11 4.46
CA ILE A 83 8.52 -1.72 4.60
C ILE A 83 8.28 -2.16 6.05
N SER A 84 9.24 -2.87 6.65
CA SER A 84 9.12 -3.38 8.03
C SER A 84 9.01 -2.26 9.06
N GLU A 85 9.79 -1.18 8.92
CA GLU A 85 9.71 -0.02 9.81
C GLU A 85 8.34 0.67 9.72
N LEU A 86 7.80 0.84 8.51
CA LEU A 86 6.48 1.46 8.34
C LEU A 86 5.33 0.55 8.80
N ARG A 87 5.50 -0.79 8.75
CA ARG A 87 4.54 -1.72 9.37
C ARG A 87 4.40 -1.49 10.87
N LYS A 88 5.49 -1.15 11.56
CA LYS A 88 5.46 -0.86 12.99
C LYS A 88 4.53 0.31 13.31
N THR A 89 4.58 1.38 12.51
CA THR A 89 3.66 2.53 12.66
C THR A 89 2.20 2.10 12.60
N TYR A 90 1.84 1.21 11.67
CA TYR A 90 0.49 0.67 11.58
C TYR A 90 0.14 -0.21 12.78
N LYS A 91 1.05 -1.10 13.20
CA LYS A 91 0.85 -1.95 14.37
C LYS A 91 0.58 -1.13 15.64
N ASP A 92 1.30 -0.03 15.82
CA ASP A 92 1.17 0.83 17.01
C ASP A 92 -0.07 1.76 16.93
N THR A 93 -0.63 1.95 15.74
CA THR A 93 -1.83 2.79 15.51
C THR A 93 -3.13 2.01 15.72
N ILE A 94 -3.14 0.71 15.43
CA ILE A 94 -4.34 -0.14 15.43
C ILE A 94 -4.60 -0.66 16.84
N TYR A 95 -5.80 -0.41 17.36
CA TYR A 95 -6.20 -0.91 18.67
C TYR A 95 -6.49 -2.42 18.62
N ALA A 96 -6.32 -3.08 19.77
CA ALA A 96 -6.46 -4.54 19.87
C ALA A 96 -7.83 -5.07 19.41
N ASN A 97 -8.90 -4.29 19.57
CA ASN A 97 -10.25 -4.66 19.15
C ASN A 97 -10.52 -4.45 17.65
N GLU A 98 -9.67 -3.71 16.92
CA GLU A 98 -9.91 -3.33 15.52
C GLU A 98 -9.36 -4.36 14.50
N TRP A 99 -8.51 -5.30 14.94
CA TRP A 99 -7.90 -6.30 14.03
C TRP A 99 -8.93 -7.19 13.33
N LYS A 100 -10.03 -7.52 14.01
CA LYS A 100 -11.12 -8.32 13.43
C LYS A 100 -11.88 -7.53 12.36
N ASP A 101 -12.12 -6.24 12.59
CA ASP A 101 -12.75 -5.38 11.59
C ASP A 101 -11.86 -5.22 10.35
N LEU A 102 -10.55 -5.07 10.52
CA LEU A 102 -9.60 -5.04 9.40
C LEU A 102 -9.62 -6.36 8.60
N ALA A 103 -9.74 -7.52 9.26
CA ALA A 103 -9.91 -8.81 8.58
C ALA A 103 -11.23 -8.87 7.79
N ASN A 104 -12.34 -8.41 8.38
CA ASN A 104 -13.63 -8.35 7.71
C ASN A 104 -13.59 -7.46 6.46
N VAL A 105 -12.99 -6.27 6.57
CA VAL A 105 -12.82 -5.34 5.43
C VAL A 105 -11.93 -5.96 4.35
N HIS A 106 -10.85 -6.65 4.74
CA HIS A 106 -9.98 -7.33 3.79
C HIS A 106 -10.73 -8.42 3.02
N TYR A 107 -11.63 -9.15 3.67
CA TYR A 107 -12.43 -10.20 3.06
C TYR A 107 -13.56 -9.64 2.19
N SER A 108 -14.41 -8.79 2.75
CA SER A 108 -15.64 -8.30 2.10
C SER A 108 -15.40 -7.23 1.06
N LYS A 109 -14.28 -6.48 1.17
CA LYS A 109 -14.00 -5.25 0.42
C LYS A 109 -14.99 -4.11 0.66
N GLU A 110 -15.72 -4.18 1.76
CA GLU A 110 -16.76 -3.24 2.14
C GLU A 110 -16.51 -2.69 3.54
N ILE A 111 -17.08 -1.52 3.82
CA ILE A 111 -17.13 -0.92 5.16
C ILE A 111 -18.57 -0.50 5.47
N VAL A 112 -18.90 -0.44 6.75
CA VAL A 112 -20.10 0.26 7.22
C VAL A 112 -19.75 1.69 7.61
N ASN A 113 -20.71 2.61 7.52
CA ASN A 113 -20.49 4.03 7.80
C ASN A 113 -20.57 4.34 9.31
N ASP A 114 -19.73 3.70 10.11
CA ASP A 114 -19.65 3.88 11.56
C ASP A 114 -18.39 4.64 12.00
N GLN A 115 -18.29 4.91 13.31
CA GLN A 115 -17.16 5.65 13.86
C GLN A 115 -15.83 4.87 13.75
N LEU A 116 -15.86 3.55 13.88
CA LEU A 116 -14.67 2.69 13.82
C LEU A 116 -14.04 2.73 12.43
N HIS A 117 -14.83 2.46 11.39
CA HIS A 117 -14.35 2.44 10.00
C HIS A 117 -13.94 3.84 9.53
N ARG A 118 -14.64 4.90 9.97
CA ARG A 118 -14.20 6.29 9.74
C ARG A 118 -12.83 6.57 10.37
N GLY A 119 -12.59 6.09 11.58
CA GLY A 119 -11.29 6.18 12.25
C GLY A 119 -10.19 5.44 11.47
N LEU A 120 -10.46 4.21 11.05
CA LEU A 120 -9.52 3.39 10.27
C LEU A 120 -9.24 3.98 8.88
N LEU A 121 -10.21 4.63 8.23
CA LEU A 121 -10.01 5.41 7.01
C LEU A 121 -9.14 6.64 7.27
N PHE A 122 -9.43 7.39 8.33
CA PHE A 122 -8.70 8.62 8.69
C PHE A 122 -7.22 8.32 8.95
N ASN A 123 -6.94 7.25 9.70
CA ASN A 123 -5.59 6.76 9.98
C ASN A 123 -4.99 5.96 8.81
N ARG A 124 -5.71 5.82 7.68
CA ARG A 124 -5.29 5.11 6.47
C ARG A 124 -4.92 3.65 6.72
N CYS A 125 -5.53 3.04 7.73
CA CYS A 125 -5.51 1.60 7.94
C CYS A 125 -6.42 0.92 6.91
N ILE A 126 -7.49 1.60 6.48
CA ILE A 126 -8.31 1.25 5.32
C ILE A 126 -8.04 2.27 4.21
N LEU A 127 -8.01 1.79 2.97
CA LEU A 127 -7.93 2.58 1.76
C LEU A 127 -9.20 2.40 0.95
N GLU A 128 -9.72 3.51 0.44
CA GLU A 128 -10.82 3.53 -0.52
C GLU A 128 -10.26 3.53 -1.95
N TYR A 129 -10.83 2.68 -2.79
CA TYR A 129 -10.50 2.57 -4.20
C TYR A 129 -11.72 2.86 -5.04
N ARG A 130 -11.49 3.51 -6.19
CA ARG A 130 -12.53 3.81 -7.18
C ARG A 130 -12.07 3.42 -8.57
N TYR A 131 -13.00 2.92 -9.37
CA TYR A 131 -12.85 2.81 -10.81
C TYR A 131 -14.16 3.17 -11.52
N LEU A 132 -14.04 3.52 -12.80
CA LEU A 132 -15.17 3.81 -13.65
C LEU A 132 -15.62 2.51 -14.32
N GLU A 133 -16.93 2.28 -14.30
CA GLU A 133 -17.55 1.22 -15.08
C GLU A 133 -17.84 1.73 -16.50
N SER A 134 -17.96 0.81 -17.45
CA SER A 134 -18.17 1.10 -18.88
C SER A 134 -19.41 1.95 -19.15
N GLU A 135 -20.38 1.93 -18.24
CA GLU A 135 -21.65 2.67 -18.35
C GLU A 135 -21.59 4.06 -17.70
N GLY A 136 -20.40 4.51 -17.27
CA GLY A 136 -20.19 5.82 -16.65
C GLY A 136 -20.43 5.87 -15.14
N GLY A 137 -20.89 4.76 -14.54
CA GLY A 137 -20.94 4.58 -13.08
C GLY A 137 -19.54 4.56 -12.46
N SER A 138 -19.43 4.90 -11.17
CA SER A 138 -18.20 4.69 -10.40
C SER A 138 -18.44 3.63 -9.34
N LYS A 139 -17.61 2.59 -9.35
CA LYS A 139 -17.61 1.56 -8.32
C LYS A 139 -16.56 1.89 -7.26
N VAL A 140 -16.98 1.81 -6.01
CA VAL A 140 -16.15 2.04 -4.82
C VAL A 140 -15.97 0.71 -4.11
N TRP A 141 -14.75 0.45 -3.65
CA TRP A 141 -14.44 -0.70 -2.81
C TRP A 141 -13.32 -0.33 -1.84
N TYR A 142 -13.13 -1.14 -0.82
CA TYR A 142 -12.21 -0.87 0.27
C TYR A 142 -11.26 -2.04 0.47
N ASP A 143 -10.06 -1.75 0.96
CA ASP A 143 -9.19 -2.79 1.49
C ASP A 143 -8.28 -2.19 2.55
N ILE A 144 -7.67 -3.04 3.35
CA ILE A 144 -6.66 -2.62 4.31
C ILE A 144 -5.40 -2.12 3.59
N HIS A 145 -4.66 -1.26 4.27
CA HIS A 145 -3.37 -0.80 3.80
C HIS A 145 -2.43 -1.99 3.58
N PRO A 146 -1.73 -2.11 2.44
CA PRO A 146 -0.93 -3.30 2.12
C PRO A 146 0.14 -3.66 3.16
N LEU A 147 0.70 -2.65 3.85
CA LEU A 147 1.64 -2.89 4.95
C LEU A 147 1.03 -3.71 6.09
N ILE A 148 -0.27 -3.54 6.39
CA ILE A 148 -0.97 -4.26 7.46
C ILE A 148 -1.04 -5.77 7.17
N LYS A 149 -1.12 -6.18 5.90
CA LYS A 149 -1.20 -7.59 5.49
C LYS A 149 0.01 -8.42 5.96
N GLY A 150 1.15 -7.78 6.19
CA GLY A 150 2.37 -8.42 6.67
C GLY A 150 2.54 -8.38 8.20
N ILE A 151 1.52 -7.97 8.96
CA ILE A 151 1.54 -7.95 10.42
C ILE A 151 0.93 -9.26 10.94
N THR A 152 1.67 -9.99 11.78
CA THR A 152 1.23 -11.29 12.33
C THR A 152 -0.13 -11.20 13.02
N THR A 153 -0.38 -10.18 13.84
CA THR A 153 -1.67 -9.99 14.52
C THR A 153 -2.84 -9.87 13.54
N PHE A 154 -2.65 -9.26 12.37
CA PHE A 154 -3.66 -9.24 11.32
C PHE A 154 -3.83 -10.63 10.70
N GLN A 155 -2.74 -11.31 10.37
CA GLN A 155 -2.77 -12.65 9.77
C GLN A 155 -3.49 -13.66 10.68
N ASP A 156 -3.20 -13.62 11.99
CA ASP A 156 -3.86 -14.46 12.99
C ASP A 156 -5.37 -14.16 13.06
N ALA A 157 -5.75 -12.88 13.11
CA ALA A 157 -7.15 -12.47 13.13
C ALA A 157 -7.90 -12.88 11.85
N TYR A 158 -7.26 -12.75 10.69
CA TYR A 158 -7.82 -13.15 9.41
C TYR A 158 -8.01 -14.66 9.33
N ASN A 159 -6.97 -15.45 9.63
CA ASN A 159 -7.04 -16.91 9.59
C ASN A 159 -8.03 -17.49 10.61
N GLN A 160 -8.22 -16.82 11.76
CA GLN A 160 -9.22 -17.22 12.74
C GLN A 160 -10.66 -17.02 12.24
N LEU A 161 -10.92 -15.97 11.46
CA LEU A 161 -12.25 -15.65 10.94
C LEU A 161 -12.54 -16.36 9.61
N TYR A 162 -11.51 -16.56 8.79
CA TYR A 162 -11.60 -17.05 7.42
C TYR A 162 -10.56 -18.17 7.17
N PRO A 163 -10.68 -19.33 7.83
CA PRO A 163 -9.67 -20.39 7.77
C PRO A 163 -9.55 -21.07 6.39
N ASP A 164 -10.60 -20.99 5.56
CA ASP A 164 -10.69 -21.64 4.25
C ASP A 164 -10.51 -20.67 3.06
N SER A 165 -10.06 -19.43 3.33
CA SER A 165 -9.89 -18.36 2.32
C SER A 165 -8.47 -18.23 1.78
#